data_AF-A8A961-F1
#
_entry.id   AF-A8A961-F1
#
_cell.length_a   1.000
_cell.length_b   1.000
_cell.length_c   1.000
_cell.angle_alpha   90.00
_cell.angle_beta   90.00
_cell.angle_gamma   90.00
#
_symmetry.space_group_name_H-M   'P 1'
#
loop_
_entity.id
_entity.type
_entity.pdbx_description
1 polymer ?
#
loop_
_entity_poly.entity_id
_entity_poly.type
_entity_poly.pdbx_seq_one_letter_code
_entity_poly.pdbx_strand_id
1 'polypeptide(L)'
;MKGPSSAVLILLFLSFIGIDVAHVIGVIKTFPFFLFVENLVYAGISLALLWGLLKDKDVWCLTASFGSYLTGRVSRSVITPYGTLPKLALQHVPLLALSLALALLGLWGCYRRAVSGSR
;
A
#
# COMPACT_ATOMS: atom_id res chain seq x y z
N MET A 1 12.96 17.13 -2.65
CA MET A 1 12.55 16.12 -3.67
C MET A 1 11.78 15.02 -2.97
N LYS A 2 10.55 14.76 -3.43
CA LYS A 2 9.62 13.76 -2.89
C LYS A 2 10.30 12.40 -2.97
N GLY A 3 10.64 11.81 -1.83
CA GLY A 3 11.44 10.58 -1.77
C GLY A 3 10.74 9.38 -2.41
N PRO A 4 11.43 8.23 -2.53
CA PRO A 4 10.87 6.99 -3.07
C PRO A 4 9.53 6.60 -2.41
N SER A 5 9.35 6.91 -1.12
CA SER A 5 8.11 6.61 -0.39
C SER A 5 6.89 7.35 -0.96
N SER A 6 7.06 8.59 -1.42
CA SER A 6 5.98 9.36 -2.04
C SER A 6 5.56 8.75 -3.39
N ALA A 7 6.53 8.30 -4.18
CA ALA A 7 6.24 7.63 -5.46
C ALA A 7 5.48 6.32 -5.22
N VAL A 8 5.90 5.51 -4.24
CA VAL A 8 5.21 4.27 -3.88
C VAL A 8 3.78 4.54 -3.38
N LEU A 9 3.56 5.57 -2.57
CA LEU A 9 2.21 5.96 -2.12
C LEU A 9 1.30 6.39 -3.27
N ILE A 10 1.84 7.12 -4.27
CA ILE A 10 1.08 7.49 -5.47
C ILE A 10 0.71 6.24 -6.26
N LEU A 11 1.65 5.31 -6.46
CA LEU A 11 1.38 4.06 -7.19
C LEU A 11 0.35 3.19 -6.46
N LEU A 12 0.42 3.10 -5.13
CA LEU A 12 -0.58 2.38 -4.33
C LEU A 12 -1.96 3.05 -4.44
N PHE A 13 -2.03 4.36 -4.31
CA PHE A 13 -3.27 5.12 -4.48
C PHE A 13 -3.91 4.86 -5.86
N LEU A 14 -3.12 4.98 -6.92
CA LEU A 14 -3.58 4.71 -8.29
C LEU A 14 -4.00 3.25 -8.48
N SER A 15 -3.36 2.31 -7.79
CA SER A 15 -3.71 0.89 -7.86
C SER A 15 -5.09 0.63 -7.24
N PHE A 16 -5.38 1.20 -6.06
CA PHE A 16 -6.69 1.05 -5.41
C PHE A 16 -7.82 1.73 -6.19
N ILE A 17 -7.61 3.00 -6.58
CA ILE A 17 -8.59 3.74 -7.37
C ILE A 17 -8.78 3.12 -8.76
N GLY A 18 -7.71 2.62 -9.38
CA GLY A 18 -7.77 1.98 -10.69
C GLY A 18 -8.69 0.76 -10.72
N ILE A 19 -8.67 -0.05 -9.65
CA ILE A 19 -9.57 -1.21 -9.51
C ILE A 19 -11.04 -0.75 -9.41
N ASP A 20 -11.29 0.25 -8.57
CA ASP A 20 -12.64 0.78 -8.35
C ASP A 20 -13.18 1.47 -9.61
N VAL A 21 -12.35 2.23 -10.32
CA VAL A 21 -12.70 2.83 -11.61
C VAL A 21 -13.00 1.76 -12.64
N ALA A 22 -12.15 0.72 -12.76
CA ALA A 22 -12.36 -0.40 -13.68
C ALA A 22 -13.69 -1.12 -13.43
N HIS A 23 -14.11 -1.19 -12.16
CA HIS A 23 -15.45 -1.68 -11.81
C HIS A 23 -16.55 -0.72 -12.28
N VAL A 24 -16.45 0.58 -11.97
CA VAL A 24 -17.45 1.60 -12.33
C VAL A 24 -17.67 1.72 -13.84
N ILE A 25 -16.60 1.62 -14.65
CA ILE A 25 -16.70 1.68 -16.12
C ILE A 25 -17.09 0.35 -16.77
N GLY A 26 -17.37 -0.70 -15.98
CA GLY A 26 -17.90 -1.97 -16.48
C GLY A 26 -16.85 -2.95 -17.02
N VAL A 27 -15.55 -2.70 -16.82
CA VAL A 27 -14.49 -3.68 -17.16
C VAL A 27 -14.55 -4.87 -16.19
N ILE A 28 -14.76 -4.61 -14.90
CA ILE A 28 -14.96 -5.64 -13.88
C ILE A 28 -16.47 -5.76 -13.61
N LYS A 29 -17.10 -6.79 -14.18
CA LYS A 29 -18.57 -6.97 -14.14
C LYS A 29 -19.12 -7.30 -12.75
N THR A 30 -18.37 -8.01 -11.93
CA THR A 30 -18.77 -8.40 -10.58
C THR A 30 -17.68 -8.01 -9.59
N PHE A 31 -17.98 -7.03 -8.75
CA PHE A 31 -17.09 -6.57 -7.70
C PHE A 31 -17.85 -6.45 -6.39
N PRO A 32 -17.47 -7.20 -5.35
CA PRO A 32 -18.11 -7.11 -4.04
C PRO A 32 -18.06 -5.68 -3.49
N PHE A 33 -19.19 -5.14 -3.03
CA PHE A 33 -19.28 -3.79 -2.47
C PHE A 33 -18.32 -3.55 -1.30
N PHE A 34 -18.09 -4.58 -0.46
CA PHE A 34 -17.11 -4.51 0.61
C PHE A 34 -15.69 -4.20 0.11
N LEU A 35 -15.24 -4.82 -0.99
CA LEU A 35 -13.92 -4.58 -1.56
C LEU A 35 -13.79 -3.18 -2.16
N PHE A 36 -14.88 -2.64 -2.72
CA PHE A 36 -14.94 -1.27 -3.21
C PHE A 36 -14.76 -0.25 -2.09
N VAL A 37 -15.52 -0.38 -1.01
CA VAL A 37 -15.40 0.52 0.15
C VAL A 37 -14.01 0.42 0.77
N GLU A 38 -13.48 -0.78 0.86
CA GLU A 38 -12.16 -1.04 1.44
C GLU A 38 -11.01 -0.45 0.61
N ASN A 39 -11.08 -0.55 -0.72
CA ASN A 39 -10.13 0.11 -1.62
C ASN A 39 -10.16 1.64 -1.47
N LEU A 40 -11.36 2.24 -1.37
CA LEU A 40 -11.50 3.67 -1.10
C LEU A 40 -10.85 4.09 0.22
N VAL A 41 -10.99 3.28 1.27
CA VAL A 41 -10.34 3.51 2.57
C VAL A 41 -8.81 3.47 2.42
N TYR A 42 -8.27 2.48 1.72
CA TYR A 42 -6.82 2.37 1.50
C TYR A 42 -6.26 3.47 0.59
N ALA A 43 -7.02 3.90 -0.41
CA ALA A 43 -6.69 5.06 -1.22
C ALA A 43 -6.66 6.33 -0.34
N GLY A 44 -7.66 6.52 0.52
CA GLY A 44 -7.71 7.64 1.47
C GLY A 44 -6.52 7.67 2.42
N ILE A 45 -6.15 6.52 3.01
CA ILE A 45 -4.97 6.40 3.89
C ILE A 45 -3.68 6.70 3.11
N SER A 46 -3.54 6.18 1.89
CA SER A 46 -2.37 6.43 1.04
C SER A 46 -2.21 7.92 0.73
N LEU A 47 -3.32 8.61 0.45
CA LEU A 47 -3.33 10.05 0.19
C LEU A 47 -3.03 10.87 1.46
N ALA A 48 -3.55 10.47 2.61
CA ALA A 48 -3.28 11.12 3.90
C ALA A 48 -1.81 10.98 4.31
N LEU A 49 -1.21 9.79 4.13
CA LEU A 49 0.22 9.55 4.38
C LEU A 49 1.08 10.34 3.40
N LEU A 50 0.70 10.38 2.11
CA LEU A 50 1.39 11.17 1.11
C LEU A 50 1.37 12.65 1.49
N TRP A 51 0.21 13.17 1.85
CA TRP A 51 0.07 14.55 2.33
C TRP A 51 0.93 14.82 3.56
N GLY A 52 0.96 13.89 4.53
CA GLY A 52 1.82 13.96 5.70
C GLY A 52 3.30 14.09 5.33
N LEU A 53 3.79 13.21 4.45
CA LEU A 53 5.18 13.26 3.96
C LEU A 53 5.49 14.54 3.19
N LEU A 54 4.54 15.04 2.38
CA LEU A 54 4.71 16.28 1.61
C LEU A 54 4.71 17.54 2.49
N LYS A 55 4.17 17.45 3.70
CA LYS A 55 4.16 18.52 4.71
C LYS A 55 5.24 18.34 5.77
N ASP A 56 6.22 17.47 5.51
CA ASP A 56 7.32 17.13 6.42
C ASP A 56 6.83 16.71 7.83
N LYS A 57 5.63 16.13 7.92
CA LYS A 57 5.10 15.57 9.16
C LYS A 57 5.76 14.23 9.46
N ASP A 58 5.91 13.92 10.75
CA ASP A 58 6.47 12.66 11.20
C ASP A 58 5.44 11.53 11.09
N VAL A 59 5.31 10.97 9.89
CA VAL A 59 4.36 9.88 9.56
C VAL A 59 5.06 8.59 9.19
N TRP A 60 6.36 8.46 9.48
CA TRP A 60 7.17 7.30 9.08
C TRP A 60 6.69 6.01 9.73
N CYS A 61 6.38 6.04 11.03
CA CYS A 61 5.84 4.88 11.74
C CYS A 61 4.50 4.43 11.15
N LEU A 62 3.59 5.37 10.89
CA LEU A 62 2.30 5.09 10.27
C LEU A 62 2.47 4.52 8.85
N THR A 63 3.43 5.04 8.10
CA THR A 63 3.77 4.54 6.76
C THR A 63 4.29 3.09 6.81
N ALA A 64 5.17 2.80 7.77
CA ALA A 64 5.69 1.45 7.99
C ALA A 64 4.58 0.46 8.38
N SER A 65 3.72 0.85 9.33
CA SER A 65 2.59 0.04 9.80
C SER A 65 1.60 -0.24 8.68
N PHE A 66 1.23 0.79 7.90
CA PHE A 66 0.31 0.64 6.79
C PHE A 66 0.87 -0.25 5.67
N GLY A 67 2.13 -0.03 5.27
CA GLY A 67 2.80 -0.89 4.28
C GLY A 67 2.92 -2.34 4.74
N SER A 68 3.24 -2.58 6.02
CA SER A 68 3.34 -3.93 6.59
C SER A 68 1.98 -4.62 6.64
N TYR A 69 0.93 -3.91 7.04
CA TYR A 69 -0.44 -4.41 7.05
C TYR A 69 -0.90 -4.80 5.64
N LEU A 70 -0.71 -3.91 4.64
CA LEU A 70 -1.06 -4.20 3.26
C LEU A 70 -0.28 -5.40 2.72
N THR A 71 1.00 -5.51 3.02
CA THR A 71 1.84 -6.64 2.61
C THR A 71 1.34 -7.96 3.18
N GLY A 72 1.03 -8.00 4.49
CA GLY A 72 0.48 -9.18 5.14
C GLY A 72 -0.91 -9.56 4.63
N ARG A 73 -1.71 -8.57 4.22
CA ARG A 73 -3.02 -8.79 3.60
C ARG A 73 -2.89 -9.37 2.18
N VAL A 74 -2.07 -8.75 1.33
CA VAL A 74 -1.88 -9.18 -0.06
C VAL A 74 -1.17 -10.53 -0.13
N SER A 75 -0.23 -10.83 0.78
CA SER A 75 0.46 -12.12 0.81
C SER A 75 -0.49 -13.31 1.03
N ARG A 76 -1.54 -13.14 1.84
CA ARG A 76 -2.61 -14.14 2.03
C ARG A 76 -3.43 -14.41 0.77
N SER A 77 -3.40 -13.48 -0.20
CA SER A 77 -4.03 -13.63 -1.52
C SER A 77 -3.07 -14.26 -2.55
N VAL A 78 -1.77 -14.31 -2.24
CA VAL A 78 -0.70 -14.87 -3.09
C VAL A 78 -0.32 -16.30 -2.67
N ILE A 79 -0.39 -16.64 -1.39
CA ILE A 79 0.02 -17.94 -0.86
C ILE A 79 -1.16 -18.55 -0.10
N THR A 80 -1.59 -19.75 -0.48
CA THR A 80 -2.59 -20.49 0.29
C THR A 80 -1.97 -21.06 1.58
N PRO A 81 -2.77 -21.46 2.58
CA PRO A 81 -2.26 -22.11 3.79
C PRO A 81 -1.43 -23.37 3.53
N TYR A 82 -1.54 -23.97 2.35
CA TYR A 82 -0.83 -25.18 1.94
C TYR A 82 0.42 -24.89 1.09
N GLY A 83 0.84 -23.63 0.98
CA GLY A 83 2.03 -23.22 0.22
C GLY A 83 1.84 -23.26 -1.30
N THR A 84 0.60 -23.39 -1.79
CA THR A 84 0.30 -23.37 -3.22
C THR A 84 -0.04 -21.96 -3.70
N LEU A 85 0.25 -21.67 -4.96
CA LEU A 85 -0.09 -20.41 -5.61
C LEU A 85 -1.51 -20.51 -6.21
N PRO A 86 -2.48 -19.66 -5.80
CA PRO A 86 -3.77 -19.57 -6.47
C PRO A 86 -3.61 -19.03 -7.90
N LYS A 87 -4.59 -19.31 -8.78
CA LYS A 87 -4.59 -18.91 -10.19
C LYS A 87 -4.31 -17.42 -10.45
N LEU A 88 -4.62 -16.54 -9.49
CA LEU A 88 -4.48 -15.09 -9.61
C LEU A 88 -3.27 -14.54 -8.83
N ALA A 89 -2.40 -15.39 -8.28
CA ALA A 89 -1.26 -14.98 -7.45
C ALA A 89 -0.34 -13.98 -8.17
N LEU A 90 -0.02 -14.24 -9.44
CA LEU A 90 0.83 -13.40 -10.28
C LEU A 90 0.30 -11.97 -10.43
N GLN A 91 -1.02 -11.79 -10.46
CA GLN A 91 -1.64 -10.47 -10.58
C GLN A 91 -1.51 -9.63 -9.30
N HIS A 92 -1.29 -10.28 -8.15
CA HIS A 92 -1.13 -9.63 -6.86
C HIS A 92 0.34 -9.32 -6.52
N VAL A 93 1.30 -9.90 -7.24
CA VAL A 93 2.75 -9.68 -7.02
C VAL A 93 3.15 -8.21 -7.14
N PRO A 94 2.68 -7.42 -8.14
CA PRO A 94 3.05 -6.01 -8.21
C PRO A 94 2.57 -5.21 -7.00
N LEU A 95 1.34 -5.47 -6.55
CA LEU A 95 0.78 -4.80 -5.37
C LEU A 95 1.54 -5.18 -4.09
N LEU A 96 1.91 -6.46 -3.97
CA LEU A 96 2.74 -6.97 -2.87
C LEU A 96 4.12 -6.30 -2.84
N ALA A 97 4.75 -6.15 -4.00
CA ALA A 97 6.05 -5.50 -4.11
C ALA A 97 5.98 -4.01 -3.71
N LEU A 98 4.92 -3.31 -4.15
CA LEU A 98 4.69 -1.91 -3.77
C LEU A 98 4.43 -1.75 -2.26
N SER A 99 3.58 -2.60 -1.67
CA SER A 99 3.29 -2.53 -0.23
C SER A 99 4.52 -2.86 0.61
N LEU A 100 5.34 -3.82 0.17
CA LEU A 100 6.59 -4.20 0.84
C LEU A 100 7.61 -3.08 0.75
N ALA A 101 7.78 -2.46 -0.43
CA ALA A 101 8.64 -1.31 -0.61
C ALA A 101 8.22 -0.15 0.31
N LEU A 102 6.90 0.10 0.45
CA LEU A 102 6.40 1.12 1.37
C LEU A 102 6.76 0.80 2.82
N ALA A 103 6.59 -0.46 3.25
CA ALA A 103 6.92 -0.91 4.59
C ALA A 103 8.41 -0.68 4.91
N LEU A 104 9.30 -1.11 4.01
CA LEU A 104 10.75 -0.96 4.17
C LEU A 104 11.18 0.51 4.19
N LEU A 105 10.61 1.33 3.31
CA LEU A 105 10.91 2.76 3.27
C LEU A 105 10.38 3.49 4.53
N GLY A 106 9.22 3.09 5.03
CA GLY A 106 8.68 3.56 6.31
C GLY A 106 9.62 3.21 7.47
N LEU A 107 10.02 1.94 7.57
CA LEU A 107 10.96 1.46 8.60
C LEU A 107 12.31 2.17 8.52
N TRP A 108 12.84 2.37 7.31
CA TRP A 108 14.06 3.12 7.12
C TRP A 108 13.93 4.57 7.58
N GLY A 109 12.79 5.21 7.31
CA GLY A 109 12.47 6.54 7.82
C GLY A 109 12.44 6.60 9.35
N CYS A 110 11.78 5.63 9.99
CA CYS A 110 11.76 5.47 11.45
C CYS A 110 13.18 5.32 12.02
N TYR A 111 13.97 4.40 11.43
CA TYR A 111 15.33 4.13 11.85
C TYR A 111 16.22 5.38 11.77
N ARG A 112 16.18 6.09 10.63
CA ARG A 112 16.92 7.35 10.47
C ARG A 112 16.54 8.36 11.54
N ARG A 113 15.24 8.49 11.83
CA ARG A 113 14.74 9.43 12.84
C ARG A 113 15.22 9.08 14.24
N ALA A 114 15.15 7.81 14.62
CA ALA A 114 15.61 7.32 15.91
C ALA A 114 17.12 7.55 16.11
N VAL A 115 17.93 7.30 15.08
CA VAL A 115 19.38 7.51 15.13
C VAL A 115 19.75 8.99 15.11
N SER A 116 19.08 9.82 14.30
CA SER A 116 19.35 11.26 14.20
C SER A 116 18.82 12.07 15.37
N GLY A 117 17.74 11.63 16.04
CA GLY A 117 17.20 12.27 17.23
C GLY A 117 17.89 11.89 18.55
N SER A 118 18.91 11.02 18.48
CA SER A 118 19.72 10.58 19.63
C SER A 118 21.04 11.38 19.78
N ARG A 119 21.19 12.50 19.06
CA ARG A 119 22.27 13.47 19.20
C ARG A 119 21.69 14.80 19.67
#